data_AF-A0A1R3X6G6-F1
#
_entry.id   AF-A0A1R3X6G6-F1
#
_cell.length_a   1.000
_cell.length_b   1.000
_cell.length_c   1.000
_cell.angle_alpha   90.00
_cell.angle_beta   90.00
_cell.angle_gamma   90.00
#
_symmetry.space_group_name_H-M   'P 1'
#
loop_
_entity.id
_entity.type
_entity.pdbx_description
1 polymer ?
#
loop_
_entity_poly.entity_id
_entity_poly.type
_entity_poly.pdbx_seq_one_letter_code
_entity_poly.pdbx_strand_id
1 'polypeptide(L)'
;MTAGQACRPEGKLLEAVANGDQTGTGTLPRSFGHARISFTQGDDGRTRAGTLFQEGCLKLRLPRVEPDDTELVIMNTAGGMTGGDVTTTEVTVEEGARVTVTAPGSERIYRALSGNAVMNQRLRVDRGGRLDWLPQETILYDRGRLARRTEVDLQEGAVATIVESILLGRAAMGET
;
A
#
# COMPACT_ATOMS: atom_id res chain seq x y z
N MET A 1 32.17 -58.18 9.06
CA MET A 1 32.83 -57.47 10.18
C MET A 1 33.64 -56.33 9.59
N THR A 2 33.41 -55.11 10.12
CA THR A 2 34.23 -53.85 10.00
C THR A 2 34.48 -53.29 8.60
N ALA A 3 34.49 -51.98 8.31
CA ALA A 3 34.08 -50.71 8.92
C ALA A 3 34.23 -49.71 7.72
N GLY A 4 33.34 -48.78 7.41
CA GLY A 4 32.91 -47.68 8.25
C GLY A 4 33.95 -46.55 8.21
N GLN A 5 34.04 -45.80 7.11
CA GLN A 5 34.94 -44.65 6.98
C GLN A 5 34.18 -43.46 6.39
N ALA A 6 33.77 -42.55 7.27
CA ALA A 6 33.46 -41.17 6.92
C ALA A 6 33.89 -40.27 8.10
N CYS A 7 34.52 -39.17 7.71
CA CYS A 7 35.28 -38.23 8.53
C CYS A 7 34.36 -37.34 9.40
N ARG A 8 34.92 -36.91 10.55
CA ARG A 8 34.45 -36.02 11.64
C ARG A 8 33.88 -34.64 11.18
N PRO A 9 33.44 -33.71 12.08
CA PRO A 9 33.19 -33.78 13.53
C PRO A 9 31.82 -33.22 14.01
N GLU A 10 31.51 -33.54 15.27
CA GLU A 10 30.53 -32.88 16.14
C GLU A 10 31.06 -31.53 16.66
N GLY A 11 30.13 -30.60 16.97
CA GLY A 11 30.30 -29.67 18.09
C GLY A 11 30.25 -28.17 17.78
N LYS A 12 29.34 -27.50 18.50
CA LYS A 12 29.19 -26.05 18.73
C LYS A 12 28.42 -25.24 17.69
N LEU A 13 27.11 -25.47 17.66
CA LEU A 13 26.14 -24.42 17.37
C LEU A 13 25.65 -23.91 18.74
N LEU A 14 26.15 -22.75 19.18
CA LEU A 14 25.59 -21.81 20.19
C LEU A 14 26.75 -20.98 20.76
N GLU A 15 26.48 -19.68 20.91
CA GLU A 15 27.32 -18.61 21.49
C GLU A 15 28.36 -17.95 20.57
N ALA A 16 27.91 -16.95 19.81
CA ALA A 16 28.55 -15.64 19.72
C ALA A 16 27.73 -14.68 18.83
N VAL A 17 26.76 -13.99 19.42
CA VAL A 17 26.34 -12.66 18.95
C VAL A 17 25.96 -11.82 20.16
N ALA A 18 26.96 -11.59 21.01
CA ALA A 18 26.98 -10.45 21.92
C ALA A 18 28.28 -9.69 21.61
N ASN A 19 28.14 -8.38 21.43
CA ASN A 19 29.16 -7.38 21.13
C ASN A 19 29.55 -7.22 19.66
N GLY A 20 28.68 -6.52 18.94
CA GLY A 20 29.08 -5.71 17.79
C GLY A 20 28.56 -4.28 18.01
N ASP A 21 29.47 -3.36 18.29
CA ASP A 21 29.23 -1.92 18.15
C ASP A 21 28.96 -1.65 16.66
N GLN A 22 27.68 -1.55 16.29
CA GLN A 22 27.27 -1.33 14.91
C GLN A 22 27.25 0.18 14.60
N THR A 23 28.42 0.82 14.56
CA THR A 23 28.58 2.15 13.93
C THR A 23 28.72 2.04 12.41
N GLY A 24 27.93 1.17 11.79
CA GLY A 24 27.79 1.07 10.34
C GLY A 24 26.56 1.84 9.90
N THR A 25 26.73 3.06 9.42
CA THR A 25 25.66 3.90 8.84
C THR A 25 25.26 3.38 7.45
N GLY A 26 24.82 2.13 7.36
CA GLY A 26 24.31 1.56 6.13
C GLY A 26 22.95 2.19 5.80
N THR A 27 22.80 2.71 4.57
CA THR A 27 21.49 3.14 4.07
C THR A 27 20.56 1.93 4.01
N LEU A 28 19.50 1.95 4.82
CA LEU A 28 18.49 0.90 4.79
C LEU A 28 17.69 0.97 3.48
N PRO A 29 17.34 -0.17 2.86
CA PRO A 29 16.49 -0.17 1.67
C PRO A 29 15.12 0.44 2.00
N ARG A 30 14.62 1.28 1.09
CA ARG A 30 13.31 1.94 1.18
C ARG A 30 12.41 1.52 0.04
N SER A 31 11.14 1.36 0.36
CA SER A 31 10.09 1.03 -0.60
C SER A 31 9.62 2.30 -1.29
N PHE A 32 9.52 2.24 -2.61
CA PHE A 32 8.78 3.21 -3.39
C PHE A 32 7.66 2.50 -4.17
N GLY A 33 6.60 3.24 -4.50
CA GLY A 33 5.59 2.74 -5.41
C GLY A 33 4.78 3.86 -6.03
N HIS A 34 4.51 3.75 -7.32
CA HIS A 34 3.64 4.68 -8.04
C HIS A 34 2.59 3.89 -8.81
N ALA A 35 1.33 4.25 -8.64
CA ALA A 35 0.22 3.67 -9.36
C ALA A 35 -0.62 4.80 -9.95
N ARG A 36 -0.99 4.68 -11.22
CA ARG A 36 -1.85 5.63 -11.92
C ARG A 36 -2.85 4.87 -12.77
N ILE A 37 -4.12 5.18 -12.62
CA ILE A 37 -5.19 4.55 -13.40
C ILE A 37 -6.29 5.54 -13.77
N SER A 38 -6.81 5.44 -14.99
CA SER A 38 -8.04 6.11 -15.39
C SER A 38 -9.19 5.12 -15.58
N PHE A 39 -10.41 5.60 -15.41
CA PHE A 39 -11.65 4.88 -15.66
C PHE A 39 -12.51 5.70 -16.60
N THR A 40 -13.02 5.07 -17.65
CA THR A 40 -13.81 5.71 -18.70
C THR A 40 -15.13 4.99 -18.89
N GLN A 41 -16.17 5.72 -19.28
CA GLN A 41 -17.46 5.12 -19.62
C GLN A 41 -17.46 4.70 -21.10
N GLY A 42 -17.75 3.43 -21.36
CA GLY A 42 -17.94 2.93 -22.73
C GLY A 42 -19.31 3.29 -23.30
N ASP A 43 -19.49 3.06 -24.59
CA ASP A 43 -20.76 3.30 -25.30
C ASP A 43 -21.94 2.47 -24.75
N ASP A 44 -21.63 1.37 -24.05
CA ASP A 44 -22.59 0.53 -23.33
C ASP A 44 -22.98 1.10 -21.96
N GLY A 45 -22.49 2.30 -21.61
CA GLY A 45 -22.70 2.94 -20.33
C GLY A 45 -21.84 2.37 -19.19
N ARG A 46 -21.02 1.35 -19.45
CA ARG A 46 -20.23 0.66 -18.41
C ARG A 46 -18.88 1.30 -18.20
N THR A 47 -18.42 1.28 -16.97
CA THR A 47 -17.07 1.75 -16.64
C THR A 47 -16.03 0.72 -17.03
N ARG A 48 -14.91 1.19 -17.61
CA ARG A 48 -13.78 0.37 -18.03
C ARG A 48 -12.48 1.03 -17.60
N ALA A 49 -11.48 0.22 -17.25
CA ALA A 49 -10.14 0.74 -17.00
C ALA A 49 -9.53 1.28 -18.30
N GLY A 50 -9.05 2.52 -18.25
CA GLY A 50 -8.30 3.19 -19.29
C GLY A 50 -6.80 3.00 -19.11
N THR A 51 -6.06 4.11 -19.02
CA THR A 51 -4.60 4.05 -18.83
C THR A 51 -4.31 3.41 -17.48
N LEU A 52 -3.45 2.39 -17.44
CA LEU A 52 -2.99 1.74 -16.21
C LEU A 52 -1.46 1.73 -16.16
N PHE A 53 -0.90 2.32 -15.12
CA PHE A 53 0.52 2.34 -14.83
C PHE A 53 0.75 1.92 -13.38
N GLN A 54 1.80 1.13 -13.15
CA GLN A 54 2.23 0.74 -11.82
C GLN A 54 3.74 0.46 -11.79
N GLU A 55 4.41 0.85 -10.72
CA GLU A 55 5.81 0.52 -10.45
C GLU A 55 6.06 0.30 -8.95
N GLY A 56 7.23 -0.25 -8.65
CA GLY A 56 7.66 -0.48 -7.27
C GLY A 56 6.71 -1.42 -6.52
N CYS A 57 6.40 -1.09 -5.28
CA CYS A 57 5.59 -1.91 -4.38
C CYS A 57 4.07 -1.81 -4.64
N LEU A 58 3.59 -0.82 -5.38
CA LEU A 58 2.15 -0.70 -5.65
C LEU A 58 1.72 -1.64 -6.79
N LYS A 59 0.57 -2.29 -6.60
CA LYS A 59 -0.08 -3.14 -7.60
C LYS A 59 -1.56 -2.83 -7.65
N LEU A 60 -2.10 -2.78 -8.86
CA LEU A 60 -3.51 -2.55 -9.16
C LEU A 60 -4.15 -3.84 -9.65
N ARG A 61 -5.31 -4.18 -9.10
CA ARG A 61 -6.12 -5.33 -9.54
C ARG A 61 -7.54 -4.87 -9.81
N LEU A 62 -8.12 -5.44 -10.86
CA LEU A 62 -9.48 -5.19 -11.32
C LEU A 62 -10.23 -6.52 -11.24
N PRO A 63 -10.89 -6.82 -10.11
CA PRO A 63 -11.73 -8.02 -9.99
C PRO A 63 -12.86 -8.01 -11.01
N ARG A 64 -13.36 -9.20 -11.36
CA ARG A 64 -14.61 -9.32 -12.10
C ARG A 64 -15.75 -9.23 -11.11
N VAL A 65 -16.48 -8.12 -11.16
CA VAL A 65 -17.68 -7.85 -10.35
C VAL A 65 -18.92 -7.92 -11.25
N GLU A 66 -20.09 -7.62 -10.69
CA GLU A 66 -21.33 -7.54 -11.46
C GLU A 66 -21.23 -6.53 -12.60
N PRO A 67 -21.98 -6.69 -13.70
CA PRO A 67 -21.77 -5.94 -14.95
C PRO A 67 -21.85 -4.42 -14.85
N ASP A 68 -22.51 -3.90 -13.82
CA ASP A 68 -22.74 -2.46 -13.62
C ASP A 68 -21.81 -1.85 -12.55
N ASP A 69 -20.99 -2.69 -11.89
CA ASP A 69 -20.03 -2.28 -10.89
C ASP A 69 -18.60 -2.27 -11.48
N THR A 70 -17.72 -1.46 -10.89
CA THR A 70 -16.29 -1.50 -11.19
C THR A 70 -15.52 -1.28 -9.91
N GLU A 71 -14.60 -2.20 -9.63
CA GLU A 71 -13.79 -2.19 -8.42
C GLU A 71 -12.30 -2.15 -8.76
N LEU A 72 -11.58 -1.28 -8.06
CA LEU A 72 -10.13 -1.22 -8.05
C LEU A 72 -9.62 -1.65 -6.69
N VAL A 73 -8.78 -2.69 -6.68
CA VAL A 73 -8.06 -3.11 -5.48
C VAL A 73 -6.61 -2.64 -5.58
N ILE A 74 -6.20 -1.74 -4.68
CA ILE A 74 -4.83 -1.23 -4.56
C ILE A 74 -4.10 -2.04 -3.49
N MET A 75 -2.89 -2.51 -3.82
CA MET A 75 -2.10 -3.35 -2.94
C MET A 75 -0.67 -2.82 -2.81
N ASN A 76 -0.19 -2.75 -1.57
CA ASN A 76 1.23 -2.54 -1.27
C ASN A 76 1.92 -3.89 -1.01
N THR A 77 2.78 -4.32 -1.93
CA THR A 77 3.49 -5.62 -1.81
C THR A 77 4.71 -5.57 -0.90
N ALA A 78 5.06 -4.41 -0.32
CA ALA A 78 6.11 -4.31 0.69
C ALA A 78 5.66 -4.83 2.08
N GLY A 79 4.36 -5.06 2.28
CA GLY A 79 3.80 -5.55 3.55
C GLY A 79 3.62 -4.47 4.62
N GLY A 80 3.85 -3.20 4.26
CA GLY A 80 3.68 -2.00 5.06
C GLY A 80 4.69 -0.93 4.65
N MET A 81 4.74 0.18 5.38
CA MET A 81 5.66 1.30 5.16
C MET A 81 6.40 1.65 6.43
N THR A 82 7.63 2.13 6.31
CA THR A 82 8.43 2.72 7.39
C THR A 82 8.99 4.08 6.96
N GLY A 83 9.66 4.76 7.89
CA GLY A 83 10.28 6.05 7.64
C GLY A 83 11.22 6.02 6.43
N GLY A 84 10.97 6.90 5.45
CA GLY A 84 11.69 6.98 4.18
C GLY A 84 11.02 6.29 3.01
N ASP A 85 9.96 5.51 3.22
CA ASP A 85 9.17 4.92 2.13
C ASP A 85 8.23 5.96 1.52
N VAL A 86 8.00 5.86 0.20
CA VAL A 86 7.16 6.83 -0.54
C VAL A 86 6.21 6.10 -1.49
N THR A 87 4.92 6.37 -1.38
CA THR A 87 3.92 5.89 -2.33
C THR A 87 3.12 7.04 -2.93
N THR A 88 2.80 6.91 -4.22
CA THR A 88 1.93 7.84 -4.95
C THR A 88 0.86 7.05 -5.68
N THR A 89 -0.41 7.41 -5.45
CA THR A 89 -1.57 6.82 -6.11
C THR A 89 -2.33 7.92 -6.84
N GLU A 90 -2.62 7.70 -8.12
CA GLU A 90 -3.38 8.60 -8.96
C GLU A 90 -4.57 7.84 -9.55
N VAL A 91 -5.79 8.32 -9.27
CA VAL A 91 -7.02 7.74 -9.81
C VAL A 91 -7.80 8.84 -10.52
N THR A 92 -8.05 8.65 -11.80
CA THR A 92 -8.91 9.51 -12.60
C THR A 92 -10.18 8.77 -12.96
N VAL A 93 -11.33 9.33 -12.59
CA VAL A 93 -12.65 8.90 -13.03
C VAL A 93 -13.11 9.90 -14.08
N GLU A 94 -13.07 9.50 -15.34
CA GLU A 94 -13.47 10.33 -16.47
C GLU A 94 -15.00 10.53 -16.49
N GLU A 95 -15.49 11.35 -17.42
CA GLU A 95 -16.90 11.74 -17.50
C GLU A 95 -17.85 10.54 -17.44
N GLY A 96 -18.83 10.60 -16.54
CA GLY A 96 -19.86 9.57 -16.37
C GLY A 96 -19.39 8.23 -15.76
N ALA A 97 -18.08 7.98 -15.65
CA ALA A 97 -17.54 6.74 -15.11
C ALA A 97 -17.76 6.62 -13.59
N ARG A 98 -17.75 5.38 -13.10
CA ARG A 98 -18.01 5.05 -11.69
C ARG A 98 -17.08 3.93 -11.22
N VAL A 99 -16.40 4.15 -10.10
CA VAL A 99 -15.50 3.14 -9.53
C VAL A 99 -15.51 3.17 -8.00
N THR A 100 -15.48 1.98 -7.40
CA THR A 100 -15.12 1.79 -6.00
C THR A 100 -13.64 1.41 -5.91
N VAL A 101 -12.89 2.11 -5.07
CA VAL A 101 -11.48 1.83 -4.81
C VAL A 101 -11.33 1.30 -3.39
N THR A 102 -10.68 0.16 -3.24
CA THR A 102 -10.43 -0.48 -1.94
C THR A 102 -9.01 -1.06 -1.86
N ALA A 103 -8.68 -1.65 -0.72
CA ALA A 103 -7.45 -2.41 -0.48
C ALA A 103 -7.80 -3.79 0.12
N PRO A 104 -7.00 -4.83 -0.12
CA PRO A 104 -7.30 -6.19 0.35
C PRO A 104 -7.04 -6.38 1.86
N GLY A 105 -6.50 -5.37 2.54
CA GLY A 105 -6.19 -5.42 3.95
C GLY A 105 -5.59 -4.11 4.43
N SER A 106 -5.38 -4.02 5.74
CA SER A 106 -4.90 -2.82 6.41
C SER A 106 -3.50 -2.44 5.96
N GLU A 107 -3.30 -1.15 5.73
CA GLU A 107 -1.97 -0.59 5.52
C GLU A 107 -1.27 -0.46 6.88
N ARG A 108 0.02 -0.81 6.96
CA ARG A 108 0.75 -0.88 8.22
C ARG A 108 1.90 0.11 8.21
N ILE A 109 1.93 1.02 9.17
CA ILE A 109 3.04 1.95 9.35
C ILE A 109 3.91 1.47 10.51
N TYR A 110 5.05 0.88 10.17
CA TYR A 110 6.02 0.39 11.14
C TYR A 110 6.80 1.53 11.79
N ARG A 111 7.47 1.21 12.91
CA ARG A 111 8.41 2.09 13.60
C ARG A 111 9.35 2.76 12.60
N ALA A 112 9.42 4.09 12.66
CA ALA A 112 10.34 4.88 11.87
C ALA A 112 11.64 5.13 12.67
N LEU A 113 12.79 4.75 12.10
CA LEU A 113 14.10 5.09 12.66
C LEU A 113 14.48 6.55 12.36
N SER A 114 14.00 7.08 11.24
CA SER A 114 14.14 8.47 10.81
C SER A 114 13.07 8.79 9.75
N GLY A 115 12.77 10.08 9.55
CA GLY A 115 11.81 10.52 8.54
C GLY A 115 10.37 10.03 8.77
N ASN A 116 9.53 10.20 7.75
CA ASN A 116 8.15 9.72 7.71
C ASN A 116 8.01 8.72 6.55
N ALA A 117 7.09 7.76 6.67
CA ALA A 117 6.47 7.14 5.51
C ALA A 117 5.59 8.20 4.82
N VAL A 118 5.66 8.30 3.50
CA VAL A 118 4.93 9.33 2.73
C VAL A 118 3.92 8.67 1.80
N MET A 119 2.65 9.05 1.91
CA MET A 119 1.58 8.61 1.03
C MET A 119 0.94 9.80 0.33
N ASN A 120 1.05 9.83 -1.00
CA ASN A 120 0.38 10.83 -1.84
C ASN A 120 -0.78 10.16 -2.58
N GLN A 121 -1.96 10.74 -2.48
CA GLN A 121 -3.16 10.28 -3.17
C GLN A 121 -3.71 11.46 -3.97
N ARG A 122 -3.90 11.28 -5.28
CA ARG A 122 -4.50 12.26 -6.17
C ARG A 122 -5.70 11.64 -6.84
N LEU A 123 -6.86 12.17 -6.54
CA LEU A 123 -8.14 11.66 -6.98
C LEU A 123 -8.79 12.73 -7.85
N ARG A 124 -9.13 12.39 -9.09
CA ARG A 124 -9.82 13.29 -9.99
C ARG A 124 -11.13 12.64 -10.42
N VAL A 125 -12.23 13.37 -10.33
CA VAL A 125 -13.54 12.94 -10.81
C VAL A 125 -14.08 14.01 -11.75
N ASP A 126 -14.16 13.65 -13.02
CA ASP A 126 -14.71 14.50 -14.06
C ASP A 126 -16.24 14.52 -14.02
N ARG A 127 -16.83 15.30 -14.94
CA ARG A 127 -18.24 15.68 -14.91
C ARG A 127 -19.17 14.47 -14.75
N GLY A 128 -20.09 14.53 -13.78
CA GLY A 128 -21.04 13.45 -13.51
C GLY A 128 -20.44 12.10 -13.11
N GLY A 129 -19.12 12.02 -12.91
CA GLY A 129 -18.42 10.80 -12.48
C GLY A 129 -18.64 10.50 -10.99
N ARG A 130 -18.33 9.27 -10.58
CA ARG A 130 -18.41 8.84 -9.19
C ARG A 130 -17.18 8.05 -8.74
N LEU A 131 -16.61 8.46 -7.62
CA LEU A 131 -15.54 7.75 -6.94
C LEU A 131 -15.99 7.36 -5.52
N ASP A 132 -15.98 6.08 -5.20
CA ASP A 132 -16.10 5.62 -3.82
C ASP A 132 -14.71 5.15 -3.35
N TRP A 133 -13.95 6.03 -2.69
CA TRP A 133 -12.63 5.75 -2.12
C TRP A 133 -12.76 5.17 -0.72
N LEU A 134 -12.71 3.85 -0.63
CA LEU A 134 -13.00 3.05 0.56
C LEU A 134 -11.87 2.07 0.91
N PRO A 135 -10.59 2.52 0.99
CA PRO A 135 -9.51 1.64 1.43
C PRO A 135 -9.74 1.15 2.86
N GLN A 136 -9.15 0.00 3.18
CA GLN A 136 -9.07 -0.50 4.54
C GLN A 136 -8.27 0.46 5.43
N GLU A 137 -8.38 0.25 6.73
CA GLU A 137 -7.76 1.10 7.72
C GLU A 137 -6.23 1.10 7.65
N THR A 138 -5.65 2.17 8.18
CA THR A 138 -4.21 2.29 8.38
C THR A 138 -3.87 2.09 9.84
N ILE A 139 -3.04 1.09 10.14
CA ILE A 139 -2.59 0.78 11.49
C ILE A 139 -1.23 1.45 11.71
N LEU A 140 -1.18 2.42 12.62
CA LEU A 140 0.03 3.14 13.00
C LEU A 140 0.65 2.46 14.22
N TYR A 141 1.76 1.74 14.03
CA TYR A 141 2.41 1.02 15.13
C TYR A 141 3.16 1.99 16.05
N ASP A 142 3.61 1.50 17.22
CA ASP A 142 4.49 2.26 18.12
C ASP A 142 5.67 2.91 17.38
N ARG A 143 5.77 4.24 17.54
CA ARG A 143 6.74 5.12 16.86
C ARG A 143 6.69 5.06 15.32
N GLY A 144 5.57 4.63 14.76
CA GLY A 144 5.26 4.83 13.35
C GLY A 144 5.12 6.31 13.04
N ARG A 145 5.60 6.73 11.87
CA ARG A 145 5.51 8.13 11.42
C ARG A 145 4.98 8.17 10.00
N LEU A 146 3.81 8.76 9.82
CA LEU A 146 3.12 8.87 8.53
C LEU A 146 2.89 10.34 8.17
N ALA A 147 3.20 10.69 6.92
CA ALA A 147 2.70 11.89 6.27
C ALA A 147 1.83 11.47 5.10
N ARG A 148 0.51 11.68 5.21
CA ARG A 148 -0.45 11.41 4.13
C ARG A 148 -1.01 12.72 3.58
N ARG A 149 -1.11 12.80 2.26
CA ARG A 149 -1.79 13.88 1.55
C ARG A 149 -2.75 13.29 0.53
N THR A 150 -4.01 13.70 0.60
CA THR A 150 -5.07 13.31 -0.32
C THR A 150 -5.63 14.55 -0.97
N GLU A 151 -5.47 14.65 -2.29
CA GLU A 151 -5.95 15.73 -3.12
C GLU A 151 -7.11 15.21 -3.96
N VAL A 152 -8.23 15.95 -3.99
CA VAL A 152 -9.47 15.53 -4.65
C VAL A 152 -9.98 16.66 -5.52
N ASP A 153 -9.97 16.45 -6.84
CA ASP A 153 -10.48 17.38 -7.83
C ASP A 153 -11.85 16.90 -8.35
N LEU A 154 -12.90 17.69 -8.11
CA LEU A 154 -14.27 17.38 -8.54
C LEU A 154 -14.76 18.40 -9.58
N GLN A 155 -15.21 17.89 -10.72
CA GLN A 155 -15.90 18.70 -11.73
C GLN A 155 -17.41 18.78 -11.48
N GLU A 156 -18.14 19.51 -12.34
CA GLU A 156 -19.59 19.69 -12.22
C GLU A 156 -20.33 18.35 -12.11
N GLY A 157 -21.19 18.21 -11.09
CA GLY A 157 -21.99 17.00 -10.87
C GLY A 157 -21.18 15.76 -10.47
N ALA A 158 -19.87 15.87 -10.28
CA ALA A 158 -19.03 14.78 -9.78
C ALA A 158 -19.33 14.47 -8.31
N VAL A 159 -19.20 13.21 -7.92
CA VAL A 159 -19.39 12.73 -6.54
C VAL A 159 -18.18 11.93 -6.09
N ALA A 160 -17.70 12.22 -4.88
CA ALA A 160 -16.72 11.38 -4.21
C ALA A 160 -17.16 11.03 -2.78
N THR A 161 -17.18 9.74 -2.47
CA THR A 161 -17.26 9.23 -1.09
C THR A 161 -15.86 8.84 -0.66
N ILE A 162 -15.39 9.35 0.48
CA ILE A 162 -14.02 9.12 0.95
C ILE A 162 -14.07 8.66 2.39
N VAL A 163 -13.49 7.48 2.65
CA VAL A 163 -13.33 6.93 4.01
C VAL A 163 -11.87 6.62 4.24
N GLU A 164 -11.31 7.23 5.29
CA GLU A 164 -9.95 6.93 5.76
C GLU A 164 -9.98 6.70 7.27
N SER A 165 -9.63 5.49 7.68
CA SER A 165 -9.57 5.11 9.10
C SER A 165 -8.12 4.95 9.55
N ILE A 166 -7.80 5.46 10.73
CA ILE A 166 -6.48 5.29 11.37
C ILE A 166 -6.68 4.58 12.71
N LEU A 167 -5.98 3.47 12.90
CA LEU A 167 -5.92 2.73 14.15
C LEU A 167 -4.56 3.02 14.78
N LEU A 168 -4.58 3.52 16.02
CA LEU A 168 -3.37 3.80 16.77
C LEU A 168 -2.97 2.56 17.57
N GLY A 169 -1.75 2.10 17.33
CA GLY A 169 -1.18 0.92 17.95
C GLY A 169 -1.91 -0.37 17.60
N ARG A 170 -1.41 -1.45 18.17
CA ARG A 170 -2.08 -2.74 18.26
C ARG A 170 -2.52 -2.93 19.70
N ALA A 171 -3.72 -2.44 20.03
CA ALA A 171 -4.26 -2.51 21.39
C ALA A 171 -4.23 -3.94 21.97
N ALA A 172 -4.50 -4.96 21.14
CA ALA A 172 -4.41 -6.38 21.52
C ALA A 172 -2.96 -6.88 21.79
N MET A 173 -1.95 -6.11 21.44
CA MET A 173 -0.52 -6.40 21.65
C MET A 173 0.13 -5.45 22.67
N GLY A 174 -0.67 -4.67 23.42
CA GLY A 174 -0.19 -3.81 24.50
C GLY A 174 0.44 -2.48 24.05
N GLU A 175 0.25 -2.07 22.80
CA GLU A 175 0.61 -0.73 22.34
C GLU A 175 -0.48 0.25 22.79
N THR A 176 -0.07 1.32 23.49
CA THR A 176 -0.93 2.43 23.99
C THR A 176 -0.51 3.74 23.36
#